data_AF-A0A7D9DZU5-F1
#
_entry.id   AF-A0A7D9DZU5-F1
#
_cell.length_a   1.000
_cell.length_b   1.000
_cell.length_c   1.000
_cell.angle_alpha   90.00
_cell.angle_beta   90.00
_cell.angle_gamma   90.00
#
_symmetry.space_group_name_H-M   'P 1'
#
loop_
_entity.id
_entity.type
_entity.pdbx_description
1 polymer ?
#
loop_
_entity_poly.entity_id
_entity_poly.type
_entity_poly.pdbx_seq_one_letter_code
_entity_poly.pdbx_strand_id
1 'polypeptide(L)'
;MCHSNENCKNTLLDLLIHVGPNCEVKCIEVNPCRSELLAIGCSDPYVRLYDRRMLTKHCTTLGVTHCSTQTCPNATASLPSSCARYFTPGHLPCNSRRGKRRSIVSTYLTFSPNGQELLVNLGGEQLYLFDINTQRSPLSYTPACFGTENASTSSRNGFVHHETSGVTDEKKATSATLTKRKLSDTNKSKPPSANGYTIAKGHEEDTSTPEKSPQLFGKALELKGRANVEYEHKNYWGAINLYNQALILAPDSAILYANRAAAYLKRGWYGDVYAALRDCEQALTLDSNSSKAAYRQARCLFEMEWFPEAEACLTRFMTCFPDECNTKLVKGLERDIKAALVSQTEDGNGKASNRERSRRHEFYPSSVIGSLRKINDCEQGLRKESSDYKARFCGHCNTTTDIKEANFFGADGEYVVAGSDDGSFFLWEKSTTNLLRILKGDDSIVNCLQPHPSGCILATSGIDPVVRLWSPQAEHPEETGDERRVPDNEFAQVAKDNQRRMKTDPFEVMMMNLGYTVTRDGAGSDDSEGEYGSVMSQNCHAS
;
A
#
# COMPACT_ATOMS: atom_id res chain seq x y z
N MET A 1 26.04 -29.20 0.97
CA MET A 1 26.74 -28.32 0.00
C MET A 1 26.59 -28.93 -1.38
N CYS A 2 25.74 -28.37 -2.24
CA CYS A 2 25.67 -28.84 -3.62
C CYS A 2 26.84 -28.25 -4.41
N HIS A 3 27.73 -29.09 -4.92
CA HIS A 3 28.74 -28.65 -5.88
C HIS A 3 28.07 -28.32 -7.20
N SER A 4 28.61 -27.32 -7.90
CA SER A 4 28.23 -26.96 -9.26
C SER A 4 28.37 -28.16 -10.19
N ASN A 5 27.25 -28.68 -10.69
CA ASN A 5 27.23 -29.76 -11.66
C ASN A 5 26.64 -29.25 -12.99
N GLU A 6 27.32 -29.58 -14.07
CA GLU A 6 26.98 -29.10 -15.41
C GLU A 6 25.62 -29.68 -15.88
N ASN A 7 24.88 -28.90 -16.67
CA ASN A 7 23.60 -29.28 -17.32
C ASN A 7 22.39 -29.54 -16.40
N CYS A 8 21.92 -28.52 -15.68
CA CYS A 8 20.56 -28.48 -15.10
C CYS A 8 19.46 -28.40 -16.18
N LYS A 9 19.19 -29.50 -16.89
CA LYS A 9 18.16 -29.61 -17.96
C LYS A 9 16.71 -29.33 -17.50
N ASN A 10 16.49 -29.21 -16.18
CA ASN A 10 15.21 -28.98 -15.53
C ASN A 10 15.05 -27.57 -14.91
N THR A 11 16.05 -26.68 -15.04
CA THR A 11 15.93 -25.29 -14.58
C THR A 11 15.20 -24.46 -15.64
N LEU A 12 14.04 -23.91 -15.27
CA LEU A 12 13.28 -22.98 -16.14
C LEU A 12 13.75 -21.53 -16.01
N LEU A 13 14.20 -21.13 -14.81
CA LEU A 13 14.57 -19.75 -14.46
C LEU A 13 15.69 -19.76 -13.43
N ASP A 14 16.77 -19.01 -13.67
CA ASP A 14 17.91 -18.87 -12.75
C ASP A 14 17.96 -17.45 -12.18
N LEU A 15 17.42 -17.27 -10.98
CA LEU A 15 17.36 -15.97 -10.32
C LEU A 15 18.70 -15.50 -9.75
N LEU A 16 19.73 -16.34 -9.69
CA LEU A 16 21.08 -15.89 -9.33
C LEU A 16 21.67 -14.99 -10.41
N ILE A 17 21.28 -15.23 -11.68
CA ILE A 17 21.64 -14.40 -12.84
C ILE A 17 20.82 -13.10 -12.86
N HIS A 18 19.52 -13.16 -12.57
CA HIS A 18 18.60 -12.04 -12.79
C HIS A 18 18.40 -11.12 -11.57
N VAL A 19 18.60 -11.63 -10.34
CA VAL A 19 18.42 -10.88 -9.08
C VAL A 19 19.74 -10.74 -8.32
N GLY A 20 20.56 -11.79 -8.33
CA GLY A 20 21.92 -11.78 -7.78
C GLY A 20 22.21 -12.96 -6.83
N PRO A 21 23.46 -13.09 -6.38
CA PRO A 21 23.97 -14.29 -5.71
C PRO A 21 23.38 -14.59 -4.32
N ASN A 22 22.67 -13.63 -3.71
CA ASN A 22 22.03 -13.77 -2.40
C ASN A 22 20.49 -13.86 -2.52
N CYS A 23 19.98 -14.11 -3.73
CA CYS A 23 18.55 -14.28 -3.96
C CYS A 23 18.08 -15.63 -3.44
N GLU A 24 17.10 -15.63 -2.55
CA GLU A 24 16.36 -16.81 -2.12
C GLU A 24 14.93 -16.70 -2.61
N VAL A 25 14.42 -17.73 -3.29
CA VAL A 25 12.98 -17.84 -3.57
C VAL A 25 12.27 -18.19 -2.27
N LYS A 26 11.30 -17.38 -1.88
CA LYS A 26 10.52 -17.54 -0.64
C LYS A 26 9.12 -18.08 -0.92
N CYS A 27 8.49 -17.65 -2.01
CA CYS A 27 7.18 -18.11 -2.43
C CYS A 27 7.01 -18.08 -3.96
N ILE A 28 6.11 -18.92 -4.48
CA ILE A 28 5.85 -19.10 -5.91
C ILE A 28 4.40 -19.57 -6.08
N GLU A 29 3.71 -19.07 -7.12
CA GLU A 29 2.34 -19.48 -7.43
C GLU A 29 2.06 -19.41 -8.95
N VAL A 30 1.26 -20.35 -9.46
CA VAL A 30 0.76 -20.33 -10.85
C VAL A 30 -0.64 -19.73 -10.87
N ASN A 31 -0.91 -18.81 -11.80
CA ASN A 31 -2.22 -18.18 -11.86
C ASN A 31 -3.33 -19.19 -12.24
N PRO A 32 -4.43 -19.28 -11.46
CA PRO A 32 -5.42 -20.34 -11.62
C PRO A 32 -6.23 -20.23 -12.93
N CYS A 33 -6.39 -19.02 -13.47
CA CYS A 33 -7.15 -18.78 -14.70
C CYS A 33 -6.24 -18.57 -15.93
N ARG A 34 -4.95 -18.25 -15.73
CA ARG A 34 -3.95 -17.97 -16.76
C ARG A 34 -2.66 -18.70 -16.46
N SER A 35 -2.66 -20.03 -16.63
CA SER A 35 -1.55 -20.90 -16.23
C SER A 35 -0.18 -20.54 -16.83
N GLU A 36 -0.14 -19.72 -17.88
CA GLU A 36 1.07 -19.11 -18.42
C GLU A 36 1.77 -18.13 -17.46
N LEU A 37 1.03 -17.52 -16.53
CA LEU A 37 1.55 -16.54 -15.58
C LEU A 37 2.03 -17.22 -14.29
N LEU A 38 3.28 -16.92 -13.93
CA LEU A 38 3.98 -17.45 -12.75
C LEU A 38 4.44 -16.30 -11.87
N ALA A 39 3.89 -16.18 -10.66
CA ALA A 39 4.33 -15.21 -9.67
C ALA A 39 5.44 -15.79 -8.78
N ILE A 40 6.48 -15.02 -8.51
CA ILE A 40 7.61 -15.40 -7.66
C ILE A 40 7.95 -14.25 -6.70
N GLY A 41 8.08 -14.59 -5.42
CA GLY A 41 8.54 -13.70 -4.36
C GLY A 41 9.88 -14.16 -3.79
N CYS A 42 10.77 -13.21 -3.54
CA CYS A 42 12.15 -13.47 -3.14
C CYS A 42 12.50 -12.83 -1.78
N SER A 43 13.78 -12.95 -1.37
CA SER A 43 14.41 -12.24 -0.25
C SER A 43 14.53 -10.70 -0.43
N ASP A 44 13.63 -10.09 -1.20
CA ASP A 44 13.56 -8.65 -1.49
C ASP A 44 12.08 -8.18 -1.61
N PRO A 45 11.79 -6.87 -1.67
CA PRO A 45 10.41 -6.38 -1.66
C PRO A 45 9.70 -6.45 -3.01
N TYR A 46 10.27 -7.12 -4.01
CA TYR A 46 9.71 -7.21 -5.37
C TYR A 46 9.06 -8.56 -5.62
N VAL A 47 7.80 -8.54 -6.02
CA VAL A 47 7.13 -9.71 -6.60
C VAL A 47 7.23 -9.64 -8.12
N ARG A 48 7.52 -10.78 -8.73
CA ARG A 48 7.86 -10.92 -10.15
C ARG A 48 6.83 -11.82 -10.82
N LEU A 49 6.13 -11.30 -11.82
CA LEU A 49 5.14 -12.03 -12.59
C LEU A 49 5.70 -12.34 -13.99
N TYR A 50 6.11 -13.58 -14.20
CA TYR A 50 6.68 -14.06 -15.46
C TYR A 50 5.60 -14.67 -16.37
N ASP A 51 5.70 -14.45 -17.69
CA ASP A 51 5.05 -15.32 -18.67
C ASP A 51 5.97 -16.51 -18.97
N ARG A 52 5.61 -17.70 -18.50
CA ARG A 52 6.42 -18.92 -18.65
C ARG A 52 6.61 -19.35 -20.11
N ARG A 53 5.78 -18.87 -21.03
CA ARG A 53 5.91 -19.13 -22.49
C ARG A 53 7.05 -18.32 -23.10
N MET A 54 7.44 -17.23 -22.45
CA MET A 54 8.57 -16.36 -22.84
C MET A 54 9.90 -16.77 -22.18
N LEU A 55 9.87 -17.71 -21.23
CA LEU A 55 11.07 -18.24 -20.58
C LEU A 55 11.75 -19.28 -21.49
N THR A 56 12.92 -18.92 -22.02
CA THR A 56 13.79 -19.86 -22.73
C THR A 56 14.60 -20.68 -21.72
N LYS A 57 14.81 -21.97 -21.99
CA LYS A 57 15.62 -22.84 -21.11
C LYS A 57 17.06 -22.34 -21.09
N HIS A 58 17.49 -21.77 -19.96
CA HIS A 58 18.86 -21.31 -19.77
C HIS A 58 19.81 -22.51 -19.59
N CYS A 59 20.54 -22.86 -20.65
CA CYS A 59 21.63 -23.84 -20.61
C CYS A 59 22.96 -23.10 -20.38
N THR A 60 23.28 -22.81 -19.11
CA THR A 60 24.46 -22.01 -18.76
C THR A 60 25.76 -22.85 -18.79
N THR A 61 26.36 -23.00 -19.96
CA THR A 61 27.79 -23.34 -20.09
C THR A 61 28.62 -22.07 -20.10
N LEU A 62 28.99 -21.55 -18.93
CA LEU A 62 30.01 -20.52 -18.75
C LEU A 62 30.53 -20.55 -17.30
N GLY A 63 31.85 -20.63 -17.13
CA GLY A 63 32.48 -20.77 -15.83
C GLY A 63 32.29 -19.55 -14.92
N VAL A 64 32.19 -19.80 -13.61
CA VAL A 64 31.98 -18.76 -12.59
C VAL A 64 33.19 -17.83 -12.50
N THR A 65 33.12 -16.68 -13.16
CA THR A 65 33.96 -15.52 -12.82
C THR A 65 33.28 -14.75 -11.69
N HIS A 66 33.89 -14.76 -10.50
CA HIS A 66 33.40 -14.02 -9.34
C HIS A 66 33.35 -12.51 -9.64
N CYS A 67 32.16 -11.97 -9.89
CA CYS A 67 31.92 -10.53 -9.96
C CYS A 67 31.35 -10.02 -8.63
N SER A 68 31.82 -8.84 -8.20
CA SER A 68 31.66 -8.35 -6.84
C SER A 68 30.38 -7.54 -6.62
N THR A 69 29.52 -7.99 -5.70
CA THR A 69 28.54 -7.17 -4.94
C THR A 69 27.45 -6.38 -5.70
N GLN A 70 27.38 -6.47 -7.03
CA GLN A 70 26.41 -5.75 -7.86
C GLN A 70 25.05 -6.47 -7.93
N THR A 71 23.98 -5.69 -7.82
CA THR A 71 22.57 -6.11 -7.98
C THR A 71 22.03 -5.75 -9.36
N CYS A 72 22.84 -5.96 -10.40
CA CYS A 72 22.44 -5.77 -11.80
C CYS A 72 22.69 -7.08 -12.55
N PRO A 73 21.75 -7.56 -13.37
CA PRO A 73 21.96 -8.76 -14.17
C PRO A 73 23.08 -8.56 -15.18
N ASN A 74 23.90 -9.61 -15.38
CA ASN A 74 24.95 -9.58 -16.40
C ASN A 74 24.32 -9.40 -17.79
N ALA A 75 24.85 -8.44 -18.57
CA ALA A 75 24.29 -8.01 -19.86
C ALA A 75 24.21 -9.10 -20.95
N THR A 76 24.85 -10.25 -20.74
CA THR A 76 24.83 -11.41 -21.65
C THR A 76 23.70 -12.41 -21.35
N ALA A 77 22.93 -12.21 -20.28
CA ALA A 77 21.86 -13.11 -19.85
C ALA A 77 20.64 -12.36 -19.27
N SER A 78 20.28 -11.21 -19.86
CA SER A 78 19.00 -10.58 -19.56
C SER A 78 17.85 -11.35 -20.23
N LEU A 79 16.82 -11.65 -19.44
CA LEU A 79 15.53 -12.04 -20.01
C LEU A 79 14.95 -10.86 -20.84
N PRO A 80 14.04 -11.11 -21.80
CA PRO A 80 13.34 -10.03 -22.50
C PRO A 80 12.65 -9.09 -21.50
N SER A 81 12.75 -7.78 -21.68
CA SER A 81 12.15 -6.79 -20.75
C SER A 81 10.64 -6.94 -20.58
N SER A 82 9.95 -7.53 -21.57
CA SER A 82 8.52 -7.84 -21.54
C SER A 82 8.15 -9.18 -20.90
N CYS A 83 9.11 -10.04 -20.53
CA CYS A 83 8.81 -11.37 -19.97
C CYS A 83 8.32 -11.33 -18.51
N ALA A 84 8.58 -10.23 -17.80
CA ALA A 84 8.39 -10.09 -16.36
C ALA A 84 7.76 -8.74 -16.04
N ARG A 85 6.78 -8.73 -15.14
CA ARG A 85 6.24 -7.50 -14.53
C ARG A 85 6.53 -7.51 -13.04
N TYR A 86 6.95 -6.36 -12.53
CA TYR A 86 7.36 -6.19 -11.14
C TYR A 86 6.24 -5.53 -10.33
N PHE A 87 6.12 -5.91 -9.07
CA PHE A 87 5.14 -5.37 -8.13
C PHE A 87 5.84 -5.05 -6.81
N THR A 88 5.70 -3.82 -6.32
CA THR A 88 6.17 -3.43 -4.99
C THR A 88 5.41 -2.19 -4.48
N PRO A 89 5.10 -2.08 -3.18
CA PRO A 89 4.49 -0.87 -2.64
C PRO A 89 5.47 0.31 -2.73
N GLY A 90 5.04 1.42 -3.34
CA GLY A 90 5.94 2.51 -3.75
C GLY A 90 6.73 3.22 -2.63
N HIS A 91 6.30 3.06 -1.37
CA HIS A 91 6.93 3.66 -0.19
C HIS A 91 7.97 2.80 0.51
N LEU A 92 8.12 1.53 0.13
CA LEU A 92 9.10 0.68 0.80
C LEU A 92 10.52 1.20 0.54
N PRO A 93 11.40 1.24 1.54
CA PRO A 93 12.73 1.82 1.40
C PRO A 93 13.54 1.10 0.31
N CYS A 94 14.36 1.87 -0.42
CA CYS A 94 15.41 1.29 -1.26
C CYS A 94 16.39 0.53 -0.36
N ASN A 95 16.76 -0.69 -0.75
CA ASN A 95 17.50 -1.67 0.06
C ASN A 95 18.58 -1.07 0.99
N SER A 96 18.25 -0.87 2.28
CA SER A 96 19.17 -0.31 3.29
C SER A 96 20.27 -1.32 3.64
N ARG A 97 21.36 -1.34 2.88
CA ARG A 97 22.56 -2.09 3.29
C ARG A 97 23.15 -1.48 4.57
N ARG A 98 23.22 -2.33 5.61
CA ARG A 98 23.97 -2.19 6.88
C ARG A 98 23.46 -1.11 7.85
N GLY A 99 22.57 -1.54 8.75
CA GLY A 99 22.33 -0.87 10.03
C GLY A 99 20.86 -0.91 10.48
N LYS A 100 20.52 -1.81 11.41
CA LYS A 100 19.27 -1.81 12.20
C LYS A 100 17.93 -2.00 11.45
N ARG A 101 17.89 -2.68 10.29
CA ARG A 101 16.60 -3.01 9.62
C ARG A 101 16.46 -4.50 9.31
N ARG A 102 15.25 -5.02 9.52
CA ARG A 102 14.78 -6.29 8.96
C ARG A 102 14.85 -6.20 7.42
N SER A 103 15.20 -7.31 6.77
CA SER A 103 15.03 -7.40 5.31
C SER A 103 13.54 -7.47 5.00
N ILE A 104 13.05 -6.68 4.04
CA ILE A 104 11.68 -6.85 3.55
C ILE A 104 11.71 -7.95 2.51
N VAL A 105 10.93 -8.99 2.73
CA VAL A 105 10.93 -10.22 1.92
C VAL A 105 9.50 -10.61 1.58
N SER A 106 9.27 -11.21 0.42
CA SER A 106 7.94 -11.73 0.06
C SER A 106 7.73 -13.10 0.72
N THR A 107 7.17 -13.11 1.94
CA THR A 107 6.96 -14.34 2.74
C THR A 107 5.88 -15.26 2.17
N TYR A 108 4.88 -14.70 1.47
CA TYR A 108 3.83 -15.45 0.80
C TYR A 108 3.20 -14.63 -0.33
N LEU A 109 2.69 -15.31 -1.34
CA LEU A 109 1.87 -14.71 -2.39
C LEU A 109 0.82 -15.72 -2.86
N THR A 110 -0.33 -15.23 -3.33
CA THR A 110 -1.40 -16.07 -3.90
C THR A 110 -2.27 -15.25 -4.84
N PHE A 111 -2.82 -15.89 -5.87
CA PHE A 111 -3.76 -15.23 -6.79
C PHE A 111 -5.20 -15.30 -6.25
N SER A 112 -5.97 -14.27 -6.58
CA SER A 112 -7.43 -14.30 -6.44
C SER A 112 -8.04 -15.47 -7.25
N PRO A 113 -9.23 -15.98 -6.86
CA PRO A 113 -9.89 -17.09 -7.56
C PRO A 113 -10.11 -16.84 -9.06
N ASN A 114 -10.27 -15.58 -9.48
CA ASN A 114 -10.44 -15.18 -10.88
C ASN A 114 -9.12 -14.86 -11.61
N GLY A 115 -7.97 -14.98 -10.95
CA GLY A 115 -6.65 -14.76 -11.52
C GLY A 115 -6.36 -13.31 -11.96
N GLN A 116 -7.06 -12.30 -11.44
CA GLN A 116 -6.89 -10.88 -11.81
C GLN A 116 -6.14 -10.04 -10.76
N GLU A 117 -6.16 -10.49 -9.51
CA GLU A 117 -5.49 -9.85 -8.38
C GLU A 117 -4.46 -10.80 -7.77
N LEU A 118 -3.38 -10.24 -7.21
CA LEU A 118 -2.29 -10.95 -6.55
C LEU A 118 -2.13 -10.40 -5.13
N LEU A 119 -2.41 -11.23 -4.13
CA LEU A 119 -2.19 -10.92 -2.71
C LEU A 119 -0.76 -11.29 -2.33
N VAL A 120 -0.09 -10.43 -1.58
CA VAL A 120 1.30 -10.59 -1.16
C VAL A 120 1.44 -10.24 0.32
N ASN A 121 2.08 -11.11 1.10
CA ASN A 121 2.44 -10.85 2.50
C ASN A 121 3.94 -10.54 2.59
N LEU A 122 4.28 -9.30 2.94
CA LEU A 122 5.66 -8.85 3.05
C LEU A 122 6.16 -8.92 4.50
N GLY A 123 7.30 -9.57 4.71
CA GLY A 123 7.96 -9.66 6.02
C GLY A 123 8.44 -8.29 6.50
N GLY A 124 8.18 -8.00 7.77
CA GLY A 124 8.36 -6.69 8.40
C GLY A 124 7.28 -5.67 8.03
N GLU A 125 6.27 -6.05 7.24
CA GLU A 125 5.39 -5.14 6.52
C GLU A 125 3.92 -5.62 6.48
N GLN A 126 3.07 -4.88 5.79
CA GLN A 126 1.63 -5.16 5.67
C GLN A 126 1.33 -6.19 4.55
N LEU A 127 0.06 -6.62 4.43
CA LEU A 127 -0.41 -7.32 3.23
C LEU A 127 -0.77 -6.33 2.14
N TYR A 128 -0.40 -6.65 0.90
CA TYR A 128 -0.63 -5.82 -0.27
C TYR A 128 -1.35 -6.63 -1.35
N LEU A 129 -2.44 -6.06 -1.88
CA LEU A 129 -3.16 -6.59 -3.03
C LEU A 129 -2.75 -5.81 -4.27
N PHE A 130 -2.30 -6.47 -5.31
CA PHE A 130 -1.96 -5.88 -6.60
C PHE A 130 -3.00 -6.26 -7.65
N ASP A 131 -3.32 -5.33 -8.56
CA ASP A 131 -4.05 -5.61 -9.78
C ASP A 131 -3.03 -6.07 -10.84
N ILE A 132 -3.20 -7.27 -11.42
CA ILE A 132 -2.23 -7.78 -12.40
C ILE A 132 -2.63 -7.47 -13.84
N ASN A 133 -3.75 -6.79 -14.07
CA ASN A 133 -4.17 -6.31 -15.40
C ASN A 133 -3.92 -4.81 -15.55
N THR A 134 -4.09 -4.04 -14.47
CA THR A 134 -3.96 -2.59 -14.44
C THR A 134 -2.64 -2.18 -13.78
N GLN A 135 -1.67 -1.71 -14.58
CA GLN A 135 -0.44 -1.14 -14.03
C GLN A 135 -0.74 0.22 -13.38
N ARG A 136 -0.64 0.28 -12.04
CA ARG A 136 -0.63 1.53 -11.28
C ARG A 136 0.81 1.90 -10.97
N SER A 137 1.32 2.99 -11.51
CA SER A 137 2.68 3.45 -11.18
C SER A 137 2.79 3.87 -9.70
N PRO A 138 3.90 3.56 -9.02
CA PRO A 138 4.27 4.19 -7.75
C PRO A 138 4.26 5.71 -7.85
N LEU A 139 3.89 6.39 -6.76
CA LEU A 139 3.91 7.85 -6.75
C LEU A 139 5.35 8.33 -6.80
N SER A 140 5.69 8.98 -7.91
CA SER A 140 6.97 9.65 -8.10
C SER A 140 6.69 11.12 -8.32
N TYR A 141 7.28 11.95 -7.46
CA TYR A 141 7.27 13.39 -7.61
C TYR A 141 8.68 13.83 -7.99
N THR A 142 8.77 14.73 -8.95
CA THR A 142 9.98 15.53 -9.21
C THR A 142 9.61 17.00 -9.02
N PRO A 143 10.55 17.90 -8.71
CA PRO A 143 10.23 19.32 -8.56
C PRO A 143 9.56 19.93 -9.82
N ALA A 144 9.89 19.41 -11.00
CA ALA A 144 9.24 19.79 -12.27
C ALA A 144 7.73 19.47 -12.32
N CYS A 145 7.24 18.47 -11.57
CA CYS A 145 5.82 18.13 -11.50
C CYS A 145 4.94 19.23 -10.85
N PHE A 146 5.55 20.24 -10.23
CA PHE A 146 4.88 21.34 -9.56
C PHE A 146 5.21 22.71 -10.16
N GLY A 147 5.91 22.76 -11.30
CA GLY A 147 6.29 24.00 -11.97
C GLY A 147 5.09 24.85 -12.39
N THR A 148 5.26 26.18 -12.33
CA THR A 148 4.27 27.17 -12.79
C THR A 148 4.34 27.35 -14.30
N GLU A 149 3.94 26.33 -15.07
CA GLU A 149 3.66 26.54 -16.49
C GLU A 149 2.28 27.18 -16.66
N ASN A 150 2.21 28.20 -17.51
CA ASN A 150 0.98 28.92 -17.81
C ASN A 150 -0.09 27.95 -18.36
N ALA A 151 -1.35 28.24 -18.07
CA ALA A 151 -2.49 27.44 -18.52
C ALA A 151 -2.68 27.49 -20.05
N SER A 152 -1.93 26.66 -20.79
CA SER A 152 -2.16 26.35 -22.20
C SER A 152 -2.13 24.83 -22.41
N THR A 153 -3.28 24.20 -22.13
CA THR A 153 -3.70 22.89 -22.68
C THR A 153 -2.62 21.80 -22.80
N SER A 154 -2.06 21.31 -21.68
CA SER A 154 -1.60 19.93 -21.61
C SER A 154 -2.77 19.02 -21.22
N SER A 155 -3.58 18.65 -22.22
CA SER A 155 -4.59 17.61 -22.02
C SER A 155 -3.89 16.30 -21.64
N ARG A 156 -4.01 15.88 -20.37
CA ARG A 156 -3.73 14.49 -19.96
C ARG A 156 -4.85 13.60 -20.53
N ASN A 157 -4.81 13.38 -21.84
CA ASN A 157 -5.72 12.48 -22.52
C ASN A 157 -5.38 11.03 -22.17
N GLY A 158 -5.92 10.56 -21.06
CA GLY A 158 -6.16 9.14 -20.84
C GLY A 158 -7.25 8.67 -21.80
N PHE A 159 -6.88 8.30 -23.02
CA PHE A 159 -7.71 7.53 -23.94
C PHE A 159 -6.82 6.55 -24.69
N VAL A 160 -6.86 5.27 -24.28
CA VAL A 160 -6.11 4.20 -24.94
C VAL A 160 -6.87 3.79 -26.19
N HIS A 161 -6.35 4.14 -27.36
CA HIS A 161 -6.76 3.48 -28.59
C HIS A 161 -6.20 2.05 -28.61
N HIS A 162 -7.09 1.06 -28.68
CA HIS A 162 -6.74 -0.29 -29.09
C HIS A 162 -6.22 -0.25 -30.53
N GLU A 163 -4.92 -0.51 -30.73
CA GLU A 163 -4.40 -0.91 -32.04
C GLU A 163 -4.06 -2.40 -32.00
N THR A 164 -4.95 -3.19 -32.61
CA THR A 164 -4.69 -4.60 -32.94
C THR A 164 -3.63 -4.67 -34.03
N SER A 165 -2.61 -5.52 -33.84
CA SER A 165 -1.52 -5.72 -34.81
C SER A 165 -2.03 -6.15 -36.19
N GLY A 166 -2.05 -5.19 -37.13
CA GLY A 166 -2.30 -5.42 -38.55
C GLY A 166 -0.98 -5.49 -39.33
N VAL A 167 -0.84 -6.50 -40.19
CA VAL A 167 0.35 -6.70 -41.03
C VAL A 167 0.53 -5.54 -42.01
N THR A 168 1.77 -5.08 -42.17
CA THR A 168 2.17 -4.07 -43.15
C THR A 168 2.06 -4.59 -44.57
N ASP A 169 1.42 -3.85 -45.46
CA ASP A 169 1.68 -3.95 -46.90
C ASP A 169 1.62 -2.56 -47.55
N GLU A 170 2.58 -2.25 -48.40
CA GLU A 170 2.75 -0.92 -48.99
C GLU A 170 1.77 -0.65 -50.13
N LYS A 171 1.26 0.59 -50.26
CA LYS A 171 1.24 1.32 -51.55
C LYS A 171 0.85 2.81 -51.46
N LYS A 172 1.40 3.56 -52.42
CA LYS A 172 1.21 4.99 -52.70
C LYS A 172 -0.24 5.32 -53.09
N ALA A 173 -0.72 6.54 -52.78
CA ALA A 173 -0.94 7.61 -53.80
C ALA A 173 -1.78 8.83 -53.31
N THR A 174 -1.26 10.03 -53.58
CA THR A 174 -1.91 11.29 -54.00
C THR A 174 -3.34 11.69 -53.53
N SER A 175 -3.39 12.80 -52.79
CA SER A 175 -4.12 14.06 -53.09
C SER A 175 -5.55 14.04 -53.65
N ALA A 176 -6.52 14.61 -52.89
CA ALA A 176 -7.59 15.46 -53.45
C ALA A 176 -8.28 16.33 -52.37
N THR A 177 -8.50 17.60 -52.70
CA THR A 177 -9.31 18.60 -51.95
C THR A 177 -10.80 18.48 -52.34
N LEU A 178 -11.77 18.82 -51.45
CA LEU A 178 -12.88 19.78 -51.73
C LEU A 178 -14.11 19.76 -50.77
N THR A 179 -14.40 20.95 -50.23
CA THR A 179 -15.72 21.59 -49.94
C THR A 179 -16.81 20.98 -49.03
N LYS A 180 -17.25 21.86 -48.11
CA LYS A 180 -18.56 21.92 -47.43
C LYS A 180 -19.77 21.78 -48.38
N ARG A 181 -20.86 21.21 -47.86
CA ARG A 181 -22.23 21.69 -48.15
C ARG A 181 -23.13 21.61 -46.90
N LYS A 182 -24.13 22.48 -46.87
CA LYS A 182 -25.10 22.70 -45.78
C LYS A 182 -26.48 22.75 -46.44
N LEU A 183 -27.49 22.09 -45.87
CA LEU A 183 -28.90 22.28 -46.26
C LEU A 183 -29.84 21.88 -45.13
N SER A 184 -31.02 22.48 -45.14
CA SER A 184 -32.07 22.44 -44.12
C SER A 184 -33.31 21.69 -44.60
N ASP A 185 -34.24 21.43 -43.66
CA ASP A 185 -35.71 21.65 -43.75
C ASP A 185 -36.45 20.64 -42.84
N THR A 186 -37.04 21.08 -41.72
CA THR A 186 -38.43 21.55 -41.52
C THR A 186 -39.55 20.54 -41.84
N ASN A 187 -40.24 20.01 -40.80
CA ASN A 187 -41.65 20.37 -40.51
C ASN A 187 -42.24 19.76 -39.21
N LYS A 188 -43.43 20.26 -38.83
CA LYS A 188 -44.10 20.14 -37.52
C LYS A 188 -45.15 19.01 -37.44
N SER A 189 -45.44 18.50 -36.23
CA SER A 189 -46.82 18.31 -35.72
C SER A 189 -46.89 18.00 -34.20
N LYS A 190 -48.03 18.30 -33.56
CA LYS A 190 -48.40 18.20 -32.11
C LYS A 190 -49.91 18.52 -32.00
N PRO A 191 -50.61 18.40 -30.84
CA PRO A 191 -50.76 17.31 -29.85
C PRO A 191 -52.27 16.93 -29.69
N PRO A 192 -52.74 16.30 -28.58
CA PRO A 192 -53.29 17.02 -27.39
C PRO A 192 -52.78 16.44 -26.03
N SER A 193 -52.72 17.13 -24.87
CA SER A 193 -53.69 17.92 -24.06
C SER A 193 -54.79 17.05 -23.41
N ALA A 194 -55.15 17.10 -22.11
CA ALA A 194 -54.83 17.98 -20.95
C ALA A 194 -54.77 17.11 -19.65
N ASN A 195 -54.70 17.53 -18.36
CA ASN A 195 -54.68 18.81 -17.59
C ASN A 195 -54.02 18.48 -16.20
N GLY A 196 -53.88 19.33 -15.16
CA GLY A 196 -54.25 20.74 -14.94
C GLY A 196 -53.47 21.42 -13.79
N TYR A 197 -53.90 22.63 -13.41
CA TYR A 197 -53.16 23.74 -12.75
C TYR A 197 -53.02 23.66 -11.20
N THR A 198 -52.16 24.44 -10.49
CA THR A 198 -52.19 25.92 -10.19
C THR A 198 -50.83 26.32 -9.53
N ILE A 199 -50.00 27.30 -9.94
CA ILE A 199 -50.03 28.81 -9.86
C ILE A 199 -50.16 29.33 -8.40
N ALA A 200 -49.41 30.32 -7.84
CA ALA A 200 -48.47 31.36 -8.34
C ALA A 200 -47.30 31.62 -7.32
N LYS A 201 -46.06 31.90 -7.76
CA LYS A 201 -45.37 33.22 -7.97
C LYS A 201 -44.81 33.96 -6.73
N GLY A 202 -43.49 34.19 -6.78
CA GLY A 202 -42.74 35.29 -6.13
C GLY A 202 -41.35 35.36 -6.79
N HIS A 203 -41.02 36.46 -7.47
CA HIS A 203 -39.71 36.67 -8.10
C HIS A 203 -38.80 37.46 -7.17
N GLU A 204 -37.52 37.11 -7.12
CA GLU A 204 -36.42 38.07 -7.02
C GLU A 204 -35.19 37.46 -7.70
N GLU A 205 -34.49 38.27 -8.48
CA GLU A 205 -33.23 37.92 -9.14
C GLU A 205 -32.09 38.15 -8.13
N ASP A 206 -31.13 37.22 -7.97
CA ASP A 206 -29.73 37.66 -7.97
C ASP A 206 -28.65 36.54 -8.06
N THR A 207 -27.54 36.93 -8.70
CA THR A 207 -26.17 36.38 -8.64
C THR A 207 -25.91 34.87 -8.83
N SER A 208 -25.10 34.59 -9.84
CA SER A 208 -24.33 33.35 -9.99
C SER A 208 -23.36 33.12 -8.82
N THR A 209 -23.45 31.96 -8.16
CA THR A 209 -22.40 31.44 -7.26
C THR A 209 -21.74 30.19 -7.87
N PRO A 210 -20.44 29.94 -7.65
CA PRO A 210 -19.68 28.92 -8.37
C PRO A 210 -20.13 27.50 -8.01
N GLU A 211 -19.94 26.58 -8.97
CA GLU A 211 -20.31 25.17 -8.84
C GLU A 211 -19.65 24.53 -7.61
N LYS A 212 -20.49 24.09 -6.67
CA LYS A 212 -20.04 23.36 -5.48
C LYS A 212 -19.65 21.93 -5.86
N SER A 213 -18.56 21.44 -5.29
CA SER A 213 -18.09 20.05 -5.41
C SER A 213 -19.25 19.06 -5.22
N PRO A 214 -19.24 17.87 -5.88
CA PRO A 214 -20.35 16.94 -5.89
C PRO A 214 -20.92 16.69 -4.49
N GLN A 215 -22.19 17.04 -4.30
CA GLN A 215 -22.82 16.95 -2.99
C GLN A 215 -22.92 15.48 -2.57
N LEU A 216 -22.34 15.15 -1.42
CA LEU A 216 -22.37 13.81 -0.85
C LEU A 216 -23.74 13.57 -0.20
N PHE A 217 -24.46 12.54 -0.65
CA PHE A 217 -25.83 12.27 -0.21
C PHE A 217 -26.00 10.92 0.52
N GLY A 218 -27.14 10.77 1.19
CA GLY A 218 -27.59 9.50 1.78
C GLY A 218 -26.60 8.88 2.78
N LYS A 219 -26.49 7.55 2.75
CA LYS A 219 -25.67 6.76 3.69
C LYS A 219 -24.18 7.15 3.66
N ALA A 220 -23.65 7.61 2.53
CA ALA A 220 -22.26 8.08 2.45
C ALA A 220 -22.03 9.36 3.29
N LEU A 221 -23.02 10.26 3.34
CA LEU A 221 -22.96 11.46 4.18
C LEU A 221 -23.07 11.13 5.68
N GLU A 222 -23.94 10.18 6.04
CA GLU A 222 -24.05 9.68 7.42
C GLU A 222 -22.74 9.04 7.91
N LEU A 223 -22.15 8.14 7.10
CA LEU A 223 -20.86 7.51 7.40
C LEU A 223 -19.74 8.55 7.54
N LYS A 224 -19.70 9.58 6.68
CA LYS A 224 -18.76 10.71 6.84
C LYS A 224 -18.99 11.45 8.17
N GLY A 225 -20.24 11.72 8.54
CA GLY A 225 -20.58 12.37 9.81
C GLY A 225 -20.07 11.59 11.02
N ARG A 226 -20.33 10.28 11.04
CA ARG A 226 -19.83 9.36 12.08
C ARG A 226 -18.30 9.28 12.08
N ALA A 227 -17.66 9.20 10.91
CA ALA A 227 -16.21 9.17 10.78
C ALA A 227 -15.53 10.46 11.27
N ASN A 228 -16.16 11.62 11.09
CA ASN A 228 -15.71 12.88 11.67
C ASN A 228 -15.74 12.84 13.21
N VAL A 229 -16.83 12.32 13.81
CA VAL A 229 -16.96 12.19 15.27
C VAL A 229 -15.89 11.25 15.84
N GLU A 230 -15.65 10.09 15.22
CA GLU A 230 -14.56 9.19 15.62
C GLU A 230 -13.18 9.87 15.51
N TYR A 231 -12.96 10.67 14.46
CA TYR A 231 -11.72 11.43 14.27
C TYR A 231 -11.53 12.51 15.35
N GLU A 232 -12.59 13.21 15.74
CA GLU A 232 -12.60 14.20 16.82
C GLU A 232 -12.32 13.55 18.20
N HIS A 233 -12.87 12.36 18.45
CA HIS A 233 -12.53 11.52 19.60
C HIS A 233 -11.14 10.87 19.54
N LYS A 234 -10.34 11.15 18.50
CA LYS A 234 -9.02 10.55 18.24
C LYS A 234 -9.04 9.04 17.98
N ASN A 235 -10.21 8.44 17.76
CA ASN A 235 -10.36 7.07 17.28
C ASN A 235 -10.13 7.00 15.76
N TYR A 236 -8.87 7.22 15.35
CA TYR A 236 -8.51 7.26 13.94
C TYR A 236 -8.72 5.91 13.23
N TRP A 237 -8.69 4.79 13.96
CA TRP A 237 -9.02 3.47 13.42
C TRP A 237 -10.50 3.38 13.03
N GLY A 238 -11.42 3.73 13.94
CA GLY A 238 -12.86 3.77 13.67
C GLY A 238 -13.21 4.74 12.55
N ALA A 239 -12.57 5.93 12.55
CA ALA A 239 -12.73 6.92 11.48
C ALA A 239 -12.34 6.36 10.11
N ILE A 240 -11.17 5.72 9.98
CA ILE A 240 -10.71 5.12 8.72
C ILE A 240 -11.69 4.04 8.24
N ASN A 241 -12.15 3.16 9.12
CA ASN A 241 -13.07 2.08 8.75
C ASN A 241 -14.41 2.61 8.21
N LEU A 242 -14.92 3.71 8.78
CA LEU A 242 -16.13 4.40 8.32
C LEU A 242 -15.89 5.16 7.01
N TYR A 243 -14.74 5.80 6.81
CA TYR A 243 -14.37 6.40 5.52
C TYR A 243 -14.22 5.35 4.41
N ASN A 244 -13.67 4.18 4.72
CA ASN A 244 -13.58 3.08 3.76
C ASN A 244 -14.97 2.64 3.28
N GLN A 245 -15.92 2.46 4.20
CA GLN A 245 -17.32 2.16 3.85
C GLN A 245 -17.97 3.30 3.05
N ALA A 246 -17.72 4.56 3.41
CA ALA A 246 -18.26 5.71 2.69
C ALA A 246 -17.73 5.81 1.24
N LEU A 247 -16.46 5.46 1.01
CA LEU A 247 -15.81 5.48 -0.31
C LEU A 247 -16.30 4.36 -1.24
N ILE A 248 -16.79 3.22 -0.72
CA ILE A 248 -17.49 2.23 -1.54
C ILE A 248 -18.81 2.79 -2.09
N LEU A 249 -19.49 3.65 -1.34
CA LEU A 249 -20.76 4.26 -1.74
C LEU A 249 -20.58 5.53 -2.59
N ALA A 250 -19.45 6.21 -2.46
CA ALA A 250 -19.14 7.46 -3.15
C ALA A 250 -17.64 7.55 -3.53
N PRO A 251 -17.18 6.72 -4.50
CA PRO A 251 -15.78 6.65 -4.88
C PRO A 251 -15.26 7.96 -5.49
N ASP A 252 -16.11 8.80 -6.07
CA ASP A 252 -15.71 10.07 -6.70
C ASP A 252 -15.66 11.25 -5.71
N SER A 253 -15.69 10.99 -4.39
CA SER A 253 -15.71 12.05 -3.38
C SER A 253 -14.31 12.48 -2.92
N ALA A 254 -13.80 13.57 -3.50
CA ALA A 254 -12.56 14.22 -3.06
C ALA A 254 -12.52 14.51 -1.54
N ILE A 255 -13.67 14.86 -0.94
CA ILE A 255 -13.81 15.16 0.48
C ILE A 255 -13.53 13.91 1.34
N LEU A 256 -14.04 12.74 0.95
CA LEU A 256 -13.85 11.50 1.70
C LEU A 256 -12.38 11.08 1.69
N TYR A 257 -11.72 11.12 0.52
CA TYR A 257 -10.28 10.87 0.43
C TYR A 257 -9.47 11.86 1.26
N ALA A 258 -9.73 13.17 1.12
CA ALA A 258 -9.00 14.18 1.89
C ALA A 258 -9.16 13.96 3.41
N ASN A 259 -10.35 13.59 3.89
CA ASN A 259 -10.59 13.29 5.30
C ASN A 259 -9.91 11.99 5.75
N ARG A 260 -9.93 10.92 4.94
CA ARG A 260 -9.24 9.66 5.24
C ARG A 260 -7.72 9.86 5.29
N ALA A 261 -7.15 10.68 4.40
CA ALA A 261 -5.74 11.09 4.45
C ALA A 261 -5.39 11.77 5.79
N ALA A 262 -6.27 12.61 6.33
CA ALA A 262 -6.07 13.22 7.64
C ALA A 262 -6.05 12.17 8.76
N ALA A 263 -6.95 11.18 8.71
CA ALA A 263 -7.01 10.09 9.69
C ALA A 263 -5.76 9.20 9.61
N TYR A 264 -5.26 8.86 8.42
CA TYR A 264 -4.00 8.15 8.23
C TYR A 264 -2.81 8.93 8.83
N LEU A 265 -2.66 10.22 8.50
CA LEU A 265 -1.61 11.08 9.06
C LEU A 265 -1.64 11.17 10.60
N LYS A 266 -2.80 10.99 11.22
CA LYS A 266 -2.96 10.98 12.68
C LYS A 266 -2.77 9.61 13.32
N ARG A 267 -3.06 8.52 12.60
CA ARG A 267 -2.86 7.15 13.07
C ARG A 267 -1.38 6.74 13.01
N GLY A 268 -0.66 7.08 11.95
CA GLY A 268 0.80 6.93 11.84
C GLY A 268 1.31 5.48 11.97
N TRP A 269 0.56 4.51 11.47
CA TRP A 269 1.04 3.14 11.28
C TRP A 269 2.01 3.06 10.08
N TYR A 270 2.76 1.95 9.95
CA TYR A 270 3.66 1.78 8.79
C TYR A 270 2.90 2.02 7.49
N GLY A 271 3.52 2.76 6.56
CA GLY A 271 2.95 3.18 5.27
C GLY A 271 1.72 4.10 5.30
N ASP A 272 1.20 4.52 6.46
CA ASP A 272 0.01 5.41 6.52
C ASP A 272 0.25 6.77 5.85
N VAL A 273 1.46 7.32 5.95
CA VAL A 273 1.81 8.58 5.28
C VAL A 273 1.72 8.44 3.75
N TYR A 274 2.10 7.29 3.19
CA TYR A 274 1.97 7.03 1.75
C TYR A 274 0.51 6.75 1.36
N ALA A 275 -0.26 6.04 2.19
CA ALA A 275 -1.70 5.90 1.98
C ALA A 275 -2.41 7.27 1.98
N ALA A 276 -2.03 8.17 2.89
CA ALA A 276 -2.51 9.54 2.93
C ALA A 276 -2.09 10.35 1.68
N LEU A 277 -0.86 10.19 1.19
CA LEU A 277 -0.36 10.85 -0.02
C LEU A 277 -1.18 10.44 -1.26
N ARG A 278 -1.49 9.14 -1.39
CA ARG A 278 -2.36 8.59 -2.46
C ARG A 278 -3.79 9.10 -2.36
N ASP A 279 -4.35 9.17 -1.17
CA ASP A 279 -5.67 9.78 -0.93
C ASP A 279 -5.66 11.27 -1.28
N CYS A 280 -4.59 12.02 -0.98
CA CYS A 280 -4.48 13.44 -1.35
C CYS A 280 -4.38 13.62 -2.88
N GLU A 281 -3.61 12.80 -3.57
CA GLU A 281 -3.52 12.83 -5.04
C GLU A 281 -4.87 12.49 -5.70
N GLN A 282 -5.55 11.45 -5.22
CA GLN A 282 -6.88 11.09 -5.71
C GLN A 282 -7.89 12.22 -5.45
N ALA A 283 -7.84 12.84 -4.27
CA ALA A 283 -8.67 14.01 -3.95
C ALA A 283 -8.38 15.20 -4.88
N LEU A 284 -7.11 15.48 -5.21
CA LEU A 284 -6.72 16.57 -6.12
C LEU A 284 -7.00 16.26 -7.59
N THR A 285 -7.10 14.99 -7.96
CA THR A 285 -7.54 14.55 -9.30
C THR A 285 -9.04 14.75 -9.48
N LEU A 286 -9.82 14.57 -8.41
CA LEU A 286 -11.28 14.77 -8.38
C LEU A 286 -11.68 16.24 -8.15
N ASP A 287 -10.95 16.96 -7.29
CA ASP A 287 -11.16 18.38 -6.95
C ASP A 287 -9.80 19.06 -6.77
N SER A 288 -9.30 19.69 -7.84
CA SER A 288 -8.02 20.40 -7.86
C SER A 288 -8.01 21.66 -6.99
N ASN A 289 -9.17 22.13 -6.53
CA ASN A 289 -9.33 23.30 -5.66
C ASN A 289 -9.41 22.91 -4.17
N SER A 290 -9.17 21.65 -3.83
CA SER A 290 -9.16 21.15 -2.45
C SER A 290 -7.89 21.59 -1.69
N SER A 291 -7.92 22.79 -1.09
CA SER A 291 -6.83 23.35 -0.29
C SER A 291 -6.34 22.38 0.81
N LYS A 292 -7.28 21.70 1.47
CA LYS A 292 -7.01 20.68 2.49
C LYS A 292 -6.22 19.49 1.93
N ALA A 293 -6.50 19.03 0.70
CA ALA A 293 -5.76 17.94 0.08
C ALA A 293 -4.36 18.40 -0.37
N ALA A 294 -4.24 19.60 -0.95
CA ALA A 294 -2.95 20.17 -1.36
C ALA A 294 -2.01 20.40 -0.17
N TYR A 295 -2.49 20.99 0.94
CA TYR A 295 -1.69 21.14 2.16
C TYR A 295 -1.27 19.77 2.74
N ARG A 296 -2.18 18.79 2.75
CA ARG A 296 -1.86 17.42 3.23
C ARG A 296 -0.88 16.71 2.31
N GLN A 297 -0.92 16.92 1.00
CA GLN A 297 0.08 16.40 0.05
C GLN A 297 1.48 16.91 0.42
N ALA A 298 1.65 18.22 0.61
CA ALA A 298 2.91 18.81 1.06
C ALA A 298 3.37 18.26 2.41
N ARG A 299 2.45 18.07 3.38
CA ARG A 299 2.79 17.45 4.67
C ARG A 299 3.20 16.00 4.53
N CYS A 300 2.53 15.19 3.69
CA CYS A 300 2.91 13.80 3.45
C CYS A 300 4.30 13.70 2.83
N LEU A 301 4.62 14.56 1.85
CA LEU A 301 5.96 14.61 1.23
C LEU A 301 7.04 14.98 2.27
N PHE A 302 6.76 15.93 3.16
CA PHE A 302 7.66 16.28 4.26
C PHE A 302 7.88 15.13 5.26
N GLU A 303 6.81 14.45 5.70
CA GLU A 303 6.89 13.29 6.61
C GLU A 303 7.60 12.08 5.96
N MET A 304 7.52 11.96 4.63
CA MET A 304 8.29 11.00 3.83
C MET A 304 9.73 11.48 3.53
N GLU A 305 10.23 12.56 4.15
CA GLU A 305 11.56 13.15 3.91
C GLU A 305 11.86 13.57 2.44
N TRP A 306 10.83 13.75 1.60
CA TRP A 306 10.92 14.23 0.21
C TRP A 306 10.84 15.77 0.19
N PHE A 307 11.84 16.41 0.80
CA PHE A 307 11.80 17.85 1.11
C PHE A 307 11.76 18.78 -0.12
N PRO A 308 12.49 18.56 -1.23
CA PRO A 308 12.38 19.39 -2.43
C PRO A 308 10.98 19.33 -3.05
N GLU A 309 10.38 18.13 -3.08
CA GLU A 309 9.03 17.90 -3.59
C GLU A 309 7.98 18.53 -2.64
N ALA A 310 8.21 18.46 -1.32
CA ALA A 310 7.38 19.11 -0.32
C ALA A 310 7.42 20.65 -0.44
N GLU A 311 8.60 21.23 -0.68
CA GLU A 311 8.77 22.68 -0.91
C GLU A 311 8.03 23.13 -2.19
N ALA A 312 8.20 22.39 -3.29
CA ALA A 312 7.55 22.70 -4.56
C ALA A 312 6.02 22.55 -4.46
N CYS A 313 5.53 21.51 -3.79
CA CYS A 313 4.11 21.31 -3.49
C CYS A 313 3.55 22.43 -2.60
N LEU A 314 4.26 22.83 -1.54
CA LEU A 314 3.83 23.91 -0.65
C LEU A 314 3.85 25.28 -1.34
N THR A 315 4.83 25.53 -2.19
CA THR A 315 4.91 26.76 -3.01
C THR A 315 3.70 26.85 -3.95
N ARG A 316 3.36 25.75 -4.64
CA ARG A 316 2.15 25.68 -5.46
C ARG A 316 0.88 25.90 -4.62
N PHE A 317 0.77 25.27 -3.45
CA PHE A 317 -0.34 25.52 -2.52
C PHE A 317 -0.45 27.03 -2.18
N MET A 318 0.67 27.69 -1.89
CA MET A 318 0.67 29.11 -1.54
C MET A 318 0.24 30.02 -2.70
N THR A 319 0.57 29.65 -3.94
CA THR A 319 0.10 30.36 -5.14
C THR A 319 -1.39 30.12 -5.41
N CYS A 320 -1.90 28.91 -5.19
CA CYS A 320 -3.30 28.57 -5.44
C CYS A 320 -4.26 29.05 -4.34
N PHE A 321 -3.80 29.14 -3.09
CA PHE A 321 -4.64 29.42 -1.91
C PHE A 321 -4.07 30.57 -1.04
N PRO A 322 -3.91 31.79 -1.60
CA PRO A 322 -3.21 32.90 -0.94
C PRO A 322 -3.79 33.28 0.43
N ASP A 323 -5.10 33.13 0.62
CA ASP A 323 -5.80 33.45 1.87
C ASP A 323 -5.42 32.50 3.03
N GLU A 324 -5.11 31.23 2.73
CA GLU A 324 -4.75 30.22 3.73
C GLU A 324 -3.25 30.24 4.11
N CYS A 325 -2.41 30.91 3.31
CA CYS A 325 -0.96 31.04 3.52
C CYS A 325 -0.57 31.62 4.89
N ASN A 326 -1.41 32.49 5.44
CA ASN A 326 -1.13 33.18 6.69
C ASN A 326 -1.35 32.35 7.95
N THR A 327 -1.93 31.15 7.83
CA THR A 327 -2.20 30.24 8.95
C THR A 327 -0.92 29.76 9.65
N LYS A 328 -1.03 29.50 10.97
CA LYS A 328 0.10 28.99 11.78
C LYS A 328 0.63 27.64 11.28
N LEU A 329 -0.24 26.82 10.70
CA LEU A 329 0.08 25.48 10.19
C LEU A 329 0.97 25.55 8.94
N VAL A 330 0.60 26.40 7.97
CA VAL A 330 1.36 26.60 6.73
C VAL A 330 2.74 27.19 7.02
N LYS A 331 2.80 28.26 7.81
CA LYS A 331 4.07 28.89 8.25
C LYS A 331 4.94 27.98 9.11
N GLY A 332 4.33 27.02 9.83
CA GLY A 332 5.04 25.98 10.56
C GLY A 332 5.74 25.02 9.60
N LEU A 333 4.96 24.40 8.71
CA LEU A 333 5.46 23.46 7.71
C LEU A 333 6.51 24.08 6.79
N GLU A 334 6.33 25.32 6.35
CA GLU A 334 7.32 26.06 5.54
C GLU A 334 8.67 26.19 6.27
N ARG A 335 8.65 26.55 7.56
CA ARG A 335 9.86 26.64 8.38
C ARG A 335 10.52 25.27 8.55
N ASP A 336 9.72 24.24 8.80
CA ASP A 336 10.21 22.87 9.02
C ASP A 336 10.88 22.32 7.74
N ILE A 337 10.27 22.51 6.56
CA ILE A 337 10.85 22.14 5.26
C ILE A 337 12.16 22.89 5.01
N LYS A 338 12.19 24.21 5.19
CA LYS A 338 13.40 25.02 4.98
C LYS A 338 14.54 24.60 5.92
N ALA A 339 14.24 24.32 7.19
CA ALA A 339 15.22 23.81 8.14
C ALA A 339 15.76 22.42 7.75
N ALA A 340 14.89 21.53 7.25
CA ALA A 340 15.28 20.21 6.79
C ALA A 340 16.19 20.27 5.55
N LEU A 341 15.86 21.12 4.56
CA LEU A 341 16.67 21.35 3.36
C LEU A 341 18.08 21.87 3.71
N VAL A 342 18.19 22.85 4.61
CA VAL A 342 19.50 23.34 5.11
C VAL A 342 20.29 22.22 5.77
N SER A 343 19.65 21.41 6.63
CA SER A 343 20.36 20.31 7.31
C SER A 343 20.90 19.24 6.34
N GLN A 344 20.22 19.00 5.21
CA GLN A 344 20.72 18.08 4.18
C GLN A 344 21.94 18.62 3.43
N THR A 345 22.07 19.94 3.24
CA THR A 345 23.26 20.51 2.59
C THR A 345 24.47 20.52 3.53
N GLU A 346 24.27 20.69 4.83
CA GLU A 346 25.33 20.67 5.85
C GLU A 346 25.87 19.26 6.16
N ASP A 347 25.02 18.22 6.17
CA ASP A 347 25.46 16.80 6.26
C ASP A 347 26.36 16.39 5.06
N GLY A 348 26.36 17.17 3.97
CA GLY A 348 27.32 17.05 2.87
C GLY A 348 28.75 17.49 3.21
N ASN A 349 28.93 18.34 4.22
CA ASN A 349 30.17 19.05 4.55
C ASN A 349 30.83 18.59 5.88
N GLY A 350 30.54 17.34 6.30
CA GLY A 350 31.43 16.56 7.15
C GLY A 350 31.52 16.92 8.65
N LYS A 351 30.64 17.79 9.18
CA LYS A 351 30.60 18.11 10.62
C LYS A 351 29.16 18.36 11.14
N ALA A 352 28.54 17.35 11.73
CA ALA A 352 27.33 17.51 12.55
C ALA A 352 27.42 16.68 13.84
N SER A 353 27.07 17.28 14.97
CA SER A 353 27.18 16.67 16.30
C SER A 353 25.89 15.94 16.70
N ASN A 354 26.03 14.73 17.26
CA ASN A 354 24.95 13.74 17.34
C ASN A 354 23.92 13.98 18.48
N ARG A 355 23.65 15.23 18.89
CA ARG A 355 22.92 15.54 20.15
C ARG A 355 21.48 16.04 20.01
N GLU A 356 21.04 16.58 18.88
CA GLU A 356 19.66 17.12 18.73
C GLU A 356 18.71 16.30 17.84
N ARG A 357 19.22 15.33 17.06
CA ARG A 357 18.39 14.40 16.25
C ARG A 357 17.42 13.57 17.12
N SER A 358 17.69 13.43 18.42
CA SER A 358 16.99 12.52 19.34
C SER A 358 15.61 12.99 19.83
N ARG A 359 15.10 14.16 19.44
CA ARG A 359 13.80 14.69 19.92
C ARG A 359 12.75 14.96 18.84
N ARG A 360 13.07 14.85 17.55
CA ARG A 360 12.14 15.29 16.48
C ARG A 360 11.31 14.20 15.79
N HIS A 361 11.70 12.92 15.83
CA HIS A 361 10.88 11.85 15.26
C HIS A 361 10.97 10.54 16.05
N GLU A 362 9.93 10.23 16.84
CA GLU A 362 9.65 8.86 17.30
C GLU A 362 8.81 8.06 16.28
N PHE A 363 8.21 8.72 15.28
CA PHE A 363 7.36 8.07 14.28
C PHE A 363 8.13 7.46 13.10
N TYR A 364 9.23 8.08 12.66
CA TYR A 364 10.15 7.60 11.61
C TYR A 364 11.59 8.04 11.93
N PRO A 365 12.57 7.13 12.13
CA PRO A 365 13.91 7.53 12.52
C PRO A 365 14.66 8.24 11.38
N SER A 366 15.27 9.41 11.65
CA SER A 366 15.97 10.32 10.70
C SER A 366 17.16 9.73 9.89
N SER A 367 17.35 8.41 9.93
CA SER A 367 18.25 7.65 9.06
C SER A 367 17.53 6.98 7.88
N VAL A 368 16.24 7.29 7.62
CA VAL A 368 15.48 6.66 6.52
C VAL A 368 15.95 7.14 5.15
N ILE A 369 16.08 8.46 4.92
CA ILE A 369 16.34 9.02 3.56
C ILE A 369 17.64 9.85 3.50
N GLY A 370 18.36 10.02 4.61
CA GLY A 370 19.75 10.52 4.62
C GLY A 370 20.74 9.71 3.74
N SER A 371 20.32 8.54 3.24
CA SER A 371 21.05 7.73 2.25
C SER A 371 20.46 7.78 0.83
N LEU A 372 19.99 8.94 0.37
CA LEU A 372 19.84 9.24 -1.08
C LEU A 372 21.18 9.26 -1.86
N ARG A 373 22.29 8.81 -1.24
CA ARG A 373 23.57 8.58 -1.92
C ARG A 373 23.48 7.35 -2.85
N LYS A 374 22.97 7.59 -4.05
CA LYS A 374 22.82 6.67 -5.19
C LYS A 374 22.05 5.39 -4.86
N ILE A 375 20.72 5.49 -4.93
CA ILE A 375 19.91 4.38 -5.43
C ILE A 375 20.54 3.96 -6.76
N ASN A 376 20.99 2.72 -6.88
CA ASN A 376 21.63 2.23 -8.10
C ASN A 376 20.66 2.38 -9.30
N ASP A 377 21.16 2.70 -10.48
CA ASP A 377 20.33 2.95 -11.67
C ASP A 377 19.42 1.74 -11.98
N CYS A 378 19.90 0.52 -11.70
CA CYS A 378 19.13 -0.73 -11.76
C CYS A 378 17.91 -0.75 -10.80
N GLU A 379 18.06 -0.26 -9.55
CA GLU A 379 16.96 -0.16 -8.56
C GLU A 379 16.00 0.98 -8.90
N GLN A 380 16.49 2.10 -9.47
CA GLN A 380 15.63 3.17 -9.99
C GLN A 380 14.77 2.69 -11.16
N GLY A 381 15.35 1.92 -12.09
CA GLY A 381 14.63 1.29 -13.21
C GLY A 381 13.54 0.34 -12.72
N LEU A 382 13.89 -0.62 -11.85
CA LEU A 382 12.92 -1.58 -11.29
C LEU A 382 11.75 -0.91 -10.58
N ARG A 383 11.97 0.19 -9.85
CA ARG A 383 10.89 0.95 -9.18
C ARG A 383 10.02 1.75 -10.14
N LYS A 384 10.59 2.24 -11.24
CA LYS A 384 9.83 2.95 -12.28
C LYS A 384 8.95 1.99 -13.08
N GLU A 385 9.43 0.76 -13.29
CA GLU A 385 8.73 -0.30 -14.03
C GLU A 385 7.75 -1.11 -13.16
N SER A 386 7.90 -1.06 -11.82
CA SER A 386 7.01 -1.78 -10.92
C SER A 386 5.60 -1.18 -10.87
N SER A 387 4.65 -2.02 -10.46
CA SER A 387 3.28 -1.63 -10.14
C SER A 387 3.09 -1.50 -8.62
N ASP A 388 2.46 -0.41 -8.20
CA ASP A 388 2.06 -0.12 -6.83
C ASP A 388 0.75 -0.86 -6.45
N TYR A 389 0.49 -0.98 -5.16
CA TYR A 389 -0.63 -1.81 -4.65
C TYR A 389 -2.01 -1.21 -4.94
N LYS A 390 -2.99 -2.06 -5.26
CA LYS A 390 -4.41 -1.69 -5.31
C LYS A 390 -4.95 -1.40 -3.90
N ALA A 391 -4.77 -2.35 -2.99
CA ALA A 391 -5.29 -2.30 -1.62
C ALA A 391 -4.24 -2.81 -0.60
N ARG A 392 -4.45 -2.52 0.68
CA ARG A 392 -3.54 -2.87 1.77
C ARG A 392 -4.31 -3.24 3.02
N PHE A 393 -3.97 -4.36 3.65
CA PHE A 393 -4.60 -4.85 4.88
C PHE A 393 -3.63 -4.72 6.04
N CYS A 394 -4.11 -4.14 7.14
CA CYS A 394 -3.30 -3.80 8.30
C CYS A 394 -3.88 -4.44 9.58
N GLY A 395 -2.98 -4.92 10.45
CA GLY A 395 -3.31 -5.34 11.80
C GLY A 395 -2.54 -6.59 12.28
N HIS A 396 -2.15 -7.47 11.37
CA HIS A 396 -1.31 -8.63 11.68
C HIS A 396 0.15 -8.22 11.94
N CYS A 397 0.94 -9.15 12.46
CA CYS A 397 2.37 -9.01 12.63
C CYS A 397 3.10 -10.12 11.86
N ASN A 398 4.09 -9.75 11.05
CA ASN A 398 4.93 -10.67 10.30
C ASN A 398 6.39 -10.22 10.43
N THR A 399 7.12 -10.74 11.41
CA THR A 399 8.40 -10.17 11.88
C THR A 399 9.42 -11.18 12.36
N THR A 400 8.97 -12.39 12.71
CA THR A 400 9.73 -13.44 13.38
C THR A 400 10.05 -14.59 12.42
N THR A 401 9.12 -14.91 11.51
CA THR A 401 9.23 -16.03 10.56
C THR A 401 9.33 -15.53 9.12
N ASP A 402 10.13 -16.21 8.30
CA ASP A 402 10.23 -15.96 6.85
C ASP A 402 9.05 -16.55 6.05
N ILE A 403 8.11 -17.20 6.74
CA ILE A 403 6.89 -17.80 6.20
C ILE A 403 5.68 -17.24 6.95
N LYS A 404 4.68 -16.76 6.21
CA LYS A 404 3.43 -16.27 6.77
C LYS A 404 2.31 -16.30 5.73
N GLU A 405 1.54 -17.38 5.73
CA GLU A 405 0.48 -17.58 4.74
C GLU A 405 -0.63 -16.53 4.86
N ALA A 406 -1.15 -16.16 3.69
CA ALA A 406 -2.27 -15.24 3.56
C ALA A 406 -3.08 -15.60 2.32
N ASN A 407 -4.38 -15.80 2.48
CA ASN A 407 -5.24 -16.35 1.45
C ASN A 407 -6.51 -15.53 1.21
N PHE A 408 -7.11 -15.71 0.04
CA PHE A 408 -8.47 -15.27 -0.22
C PHE A 408 -9.45 -16.23 0.46
N PHE A 409 -10.58 -15.70 0.95
CA PHE A 409 -11.64 -16.49 1.58
C PHE A 409 -13.01 -15.98 1.14
N GLY A 410 -14.02 -16.84 1.21
CA GLY A 410 -15.28 -16.67 0.46
C GLY A 410 -15.20 -17.28 -0.94
N ALA A 411 -16.34 -17.41 -1.63
CA ALA A 411 -16.43 -18.11 -2.91
C ALA A 411 -15.78 -17.33 -4.06
N ASP A 412 -15.85 -16.00 -4.02
CA ASP A 412 -15.28 -15.06 -5.01
C ASP A 412 -14.03 -14.34 -4.47
N GLY A 413 -13.53 -14.76 -3.30
CA GLY A 413 -12.43 -14.11 -2.59
C GLY A 413 -12.83 -12.73 -2.08
N GLU A 414 -14.03 -12.61 -1.51
CA GLU A 414 -14.61 -11.40 -0.91
C GLU A 414 -13.87 -10.97 0.37
N TYR A 415 -13.17 -11.90 1.00
CA TYR A 415 -12.38 -11.71 2.21
C TYR A 415 -10.90 -12.04 1.98
N VAL A 416 -10.06 -11.49 2.85
CA VAL A 416 -8.64 -11.84 2.97
C VAL A 416 -8.39 -12.33 4.39
N VAL A 417 -7.60 -13.40 4.50
CA VAL A 417 -7.20 -14.01 5.78
C VAL A 417 -5.68 -14.13 5.86
N ALA A 418 -5.09 -13.92 7.04
CA ALA A 418 -3.64 -14.08 7.26
C ALA A 418 -3.29 -14.46 8.70
N GLY A 419 -2.26 -15.30 8.86
CA GLY A 419 -1.66 -15.59 10.16
C GLY A 419 -0.85 -14.40 10.72
N SER A 420 -0.47 -14.48 12.00
CA SER A 420 0.25 -13.41 12.71
C SER A 420 1.18 -13.96 13.79
N ASP A 421 2.23 -13.19 14.12
CA ASP A 421 3.20 -13.44 15.19
C ASP A 421 2.66 -13.19 16.62
N ASP A 422 1.36 -12.90 16.78
CA ASP A 422 0.70 -12.67 18.07
C ASP A 422 -0.27 -13.82 18.45
N GLY A 423 -0.04 -15.02 17.90
CA GLY A 423 -0.91 -16.19 18.03
C GLY A 423 -2.26 -16.07 17.31
N SER A 424 -2.55 -14.93 16.69
CA SER A 424 -3.85 -14.71 16.05
C SER A 424 -3.80 -14.96 14.55
N PHE A 425 -4.97 -15.10 13.94
CA PHE A 425 -5.18 -14.81 12.53
C PHE A 425 -6.25 -13.75 12.36
N PHE A 426 -6.16 -13.05 11.23
CA PHE A 426 -6.92 -11.84 10.93
C PHE A 426 -7.78 -12.08 9.68
N LEU A 427 -9.02 -11.58 9.69
CA LEU A 427 -9.97 -11.65 8.58
C LEU A 427 -10.41 -10.23 8.21
N TRP A 428 -10.11 -9.79 6.98
CA TRP A 428 -10.54 -8.49 6.45
C TRP A 428 -11.57 -8.64 5.33
N GLU A 429 -12.45 -7.65 5.19
CA GLU A 429 -13.24 -7.46 3.98
C GLU A 429 -12.35 -6.95 2.85
N LYS A 430 -12.32 -7.62 1.68
CA LYS A 430 -11.43 -7.23 0.57
C LYS A 430 -11.76 -5.84 0.01
N SER A 431 -13.05 -5.50 -0.08
CA SER A 431 -13.54 -4.26 -0.69
C SER A 431 -13.17 -3.02 0.12
N THR A 432 -13.44 -3.02 1.43
CA THR A 432 -13.18 -1.88 2.32
C THR A 432 -11.80 -1.91 2.98
N THR A 433 -11.10 -3.05 2.95
CA THR A 433 -9.90 -3.35 3.75
C THR A 433 -10.11 -3.27 5.27
N ASN A 434 -11.36 -3.26 5.74
CA ASN A 434 -11.69 -3.24 7.16
C ASN A 434 -11.46 -4.60 7.80
N LEU A 435 -10.92 -4.60 9.02
CA LEU A 435 -10.74 -5.80 9.84
C LEU A 435 -12.09 -6.22 10.43
N LEU A 436 -12.51 -7.46 10.15
CA LEU A 436 -13.80 -8.04 10.56
C LEU A 436 -13.69 -8.97 11.77
N ARG A 437 -12.63 -9.79 11.84
CA ARG A 437 -12.37 -10.70 12.95
C ARG A 437 -10.88 -10.82 13.24
N ILE A 438 -10.56 -11.04 14.51
CA ILE A 438 -9.29 -11.58 14.97
C ILE A 438 -9.60 -12.82 15.82
N LEU A 439 -8.96 -13.94 15.50
CA LEU A 439 -9.20 -15.24 16.12
C LEU A 439 -7.85 -15.84 16.57
N LYS A 440 -7.79 -16.38 17.80
CA LYS A 440 -6.60 -16.96 18.42
C LYS A 440 -6.34 -18.35 17.86
N GLY A 441 -5.60 -18.35 16.75
CA GLY A 441 -5.21 -19.52 15.98
C GLY A 441 -4.17 -20.42 16.65
N ASP A 442 -3.33 -19.84 17.52
CA ASP A 442 -2.22 -20.45 18.26
C ASP A 442 -1.96 -19.64 19.54
N ASP A 443 -1.20 -20.21 20.48
CA ASP A 443 -0.78 -19.46 21.67
C ASP A 443 0.49 -18.62 21.39
N SER A 444 1.29 -19.02 20.39
CA SER A 444 2.52 -18.33 19.98
C SER A 444 2.44 -17.61 18.63
N ILE A 445 2.42 -18.32 17.50
CA ILE A 445 2.54 -17.73 16.16
C ILE A 445 1.74 -18.57 15.15
N VAL A 446 0.78 -17.98 14.44
CA VAL A 446 0.15 -18.64 13.28
C VAL A 446 1.02 -18.44 12.05
N ASN A 447 1.38 -19.52 11.37
CA ASN A 447 2.23 -19.51 10.16
C ASN A 447 1.46 -19.93 8.91
N CYS A 448 0.68 -21.01 9.00
CA CYS A 448 -0.06 -21.57 7.88
C CYS A 448 -1.57 -21.39 8.05
N LEU A 449 -2.26 -21.11 6.95
CA LEU A 449 -3.66 -20.73 6.94
C LEU A 449 -4.28 -21.08 5.58
N GLN A 450 -4.95 -22.24 5.54
CA GLN A 450 -5.42 -22.89 4.32
C GLN A 450 -6.95 -22.97 4.29
N PRO A 451 -7.63 -22.21 3.41
CA PRO A 451 -9.08 -22.28 3.27
C PRO A 451 -9.52 -23.55 2.50
N HIS A 452 -10.69 -24.08 2.81
CA HIS A 452 -11.27 -25.17 2.05
C HIS A 452 -11.73 -24.66 0.66
N PRO A 453 -11.43 -25.36 -0.46
CA PRO A 453 -11.60 -24.82 -1.82
C PRO A 453 -13.06 -24.56 -2.24
N SER A 454 -14.04 -25.07 -1.50
CA SER A 454 -15.48 -24.92 -1.82
C SER A 454 -16.38 -24.75 -0.60
N GLY A 455 -15.81 -24.63 0.59
CA GLY A 455 -16.56 -24.67 1.85
C GLY A 455 -16.13 -23.54 2.78
N CYS A 456 -17.03 -23.08 3.63
CA CYS A 456 -16.71 -22.06 4.64
C CYS A 456 -15.98 -22.70 5.83
N ILE A 457 -14.82 -23.28 5.56
CA ILE A 457 -13.94 -23.93 6.54
C ILE A 457 -12.53 -23.42 6.32
N LEU A 458 -11.80 -23.20 7.40
CA LEU A 458 -10.39 -22.81 7.38
C LEU A 458 -9.58 -23.75 8.27
N ALA A 459 -8.37 -24.11 7.86
CA ALA A 459 -7.38 -24.79 8.69
C ALA A 459 -6.24 -23.83 9.03
N THR A 460 -5.81 -23.81 10.31
CA THR A 460 -4.65 -23.02 10.76
C THR A 460 -3.65 -23.89 11.51
N SER A 461 -2.36 -23.60 11.33
CA SER A 461 -1.29 -24.16 12.15
C SER A 461 -0.16 -23.14 12.37
N GLY A 462 0.64 -23.38 13.41
CA GLY A 462 1.58 -22.39 13.91
C GLY A 462 2.89 -22.97 14.42
N ILE A 463 3.19 -22.71 15.68
CA ILE A 463 4.31 -23.27 16.43
C ILE A 463 3.81 -24.32 17.44
N ASP A 464 2.57 -24.18 17.92
CA ASP A 464 1.93 -25.20 18.76
C ASP A 464 1.81 -26.54 17.99
N PRO A 465 1.86 -27.70 18.67
CA PRO A 465 1.82 -29.02 18.03
C PRO A 465 0.41 -29.45 17.60
N VAL A 466 -0.43 -28.51 17.14
CA VAL A 466 -1.84 -28.74 16.79
C VAL A 466 -2.23 -28.07 15.48
N VAL A 467 -3.24 -28.63 14.82
CA VAL A 467 -3.95 -27.99 13.70
C VAL A 467 -5.35 -27.67 14.18
N ARG A 468 -5.81 -26.44 13.98
CA ARG A 468 -7.16 -26.00 14.36
C ARG A 468 -8.01 -25.80 13.10
N LEU A 469 -9.24 -26.34 13.13
CA LEU A 469 -10.24 -26.14 12.09
C LEU A 469 -11.27 -25.10 12.55
N TRP A 470 -11.70 -24.26 11.63
CA TRP A 470 -12.61 -23.15 11.90
C TRP A 470 -13.82 -23.26 10.98
N SER A 471 -15.02 -23.21 11.58
CA SER A 471 -16.31 -23.22 10.92
C SER A 471 -17.13 -22.03 11.43
N PRO A 472 -17.99 -21.39 10.60
CA PRO A 472 -18.93 -20.36 11.06
C PRO A 472 -20.03 -20.92 11.97
N GLN A 473 -20.20 -22.24 12.02
CA GLN A 473 -21.12 -22.93 12.92
C GLN A 473 -20.33 -23.67 13.99
N ALA A 474 -20.56 -23.33 15.25
CA ALA A 474 -20.11 -24.13 16.38
C ALA A 474 -20.88 -25.46 16.41
N GLU A 475 -20.18 -26.57 16.65
CA GLU A 475 -20.80 -27.90 16.77
C GLU A 475 -21.69 -27.99 18.02
N HIS A 476 -21.33 -27.27 19.09
CA HIS A 476 -22.08 -27.20 20.34
C HIS A 476 -22.23 -25.73 20.82
N PRO A 477 -23.17 -24.94 20.25
CA PRO A 477 -23.28 -23.50 20.50
C PRO A 477 -23.52 -23.09 21.96
N GLU A 478 -24.01 -24.00 22.80
CA GLU A 478 -24.30 -23.76 24.22
C GLU A 478 -23.12 -24.14 25.15
N GLU A 479 -22.12 -24.86 24.64
CA GLU A 479 -20.93 -25.31 25.39
C GLU A 479 -19.66 -24.56 24.96
N THR A 480 -19.52 -24.22 23.68
CA THR A 480 -18.37 -23.45 23.19
C THR A 480 -18.63 -21.95 23.32
N GLY A 481 -18.11 -21.35 24.39
CA GLY A 481 -17.89 -19.90 24.42
C GLY A 481 -16.96 -19.45 23.29
N ASP A 482 -17.10 -18.21 22.83
CA ASP A 482 -16.27 -17.61 21.76
C ASP A 482 -14.86 -17.22 22.29
N GLU A 483 -14.26 -18.06 23.14
CA GLU A 483 -13.04 -17.78 23.93
C GLU A 483 -11.81 -17.47 23.07
N ARG A 484 -11.78 -18.03 21.85
CA ARG A 484 -10.70 -17.76 20.88
C ARG A 484 -10.97 -16.54 20.02
N ARG A 485 -12.10 -15.85 20.13
CA ARG A 485 -12.32 -14.58 19.45
C ARG A 485 -11.89 -13.41 20.31
N VAL A 486 -11.10 -12.53 19.72
CA VAL A 486 -10.84 -11.21 20.29
C VAL A 486 -12.11 -10.35 20.14
N PRO A 487 -12.59 -9.68 21.19
CA PRO A 487 -13.73 -8.76 21.08
C PRO A 487 -13.51 -7.63 20.05
N ASP A 488 -14.56 -7.28 19.30
CA ASP A 488 -14.48 -6.31 18.19
C ASP A 488 -13.98 -4.91 18.64
N ASN A 489 -14.16 -4.55 19.92
CA ASN A 489 -13.63 -3.31 20.54
C ASN A 489 -12.12 -3.35 20.82
N GLU A 490 -11.49 -4.52 20.88
CA GLU A 490 -10.04 -4.67 21.12
C GLU A 490 -9.22 -4.68 19.83
N PHE A 491 -9.85 -4.83 18.65
CA PHE A 491 -9.17 -4.90 17.35
C PHE A 491 -8.19 -3.75 17.10
N ALA A 492 -8.57 -2.52 17.47
CA ALA A 492 -7.72 -1.35 17.32
C ALA A 492 -6.45 -1.40 18.19
N GLN A 493 -6.54 -2.01 19.38
CA GLN A 493 -5.43 -2.15 20.33
C GLN A 493 -4.51 -3.29 19.92
N VAL A 494 -5.05 -4.47 19.56
CA VAL A 494 -4.25 -5.59 19.02
C VAL A 494 -3.45 -5.16 17.79
N ALA A 495 -4.10 -4.50 16.83
CA ALA A 495 -3.44 -3.99 15.64
C ALA A 495 -2.35 -2.94 15.97
N LYS A 496 -2.58 -2.07 16.97
CA LYS A 496 -1.59 -1.08 17.45
C LYS A 496 -0.39 -1.76 18.11
N ASP A 497 -0.57 -2.85 18.84
CA ASP A 497 0.53 -3.59 19.47
C ASP A 497 1.34 -4.39 18.45
N ASN A 498 0.70 -4.91 17.40
CA ASN A 498 1.40 -5.50 16.26
C ASN A 498 2.20 -4.46 15.47
N GLN A 499 1.67 -3.23 15.30
CA GLN A 499 2.44 -2.10 14.78
C GLN A 499 3.64 -1.73 15.68
N ARG A 500 3.53 -1.93 17.01
CA ARG A 500 4.65 -1.77 17.94
C ARG A 500 5.72 -2.86 17.71
N ARG A 501 5.33 -4.14 17.67
CA ARG A 501 6.22 -5.29 17.38
C ARG A 501 6.98 -5.13 16.05
N MET A 502 6.32 -4.61 15.01
CA MET A 502 6.97 -4.28 13.73
C MET A 502 8.04 -3.17 13.85
N LYS A 503 7.84 -2.18 14.73
CA LYS A 503 8.80 -1.09 15.00
C LYS A 503 9.96 -1.49 15.92
N THR A 504 9.74 -2.44 16.83
CA THR A 504 10.73 -2.95 17.79
C THR A 504 11.88 -3.69 17.10
N ASP A 505 13.10 -3.57 17.63
CA ASP A 505 14.30 -4.20 17.07
C ASP A 505 14.16 -5.74 17.04
N PRO A 506 14.68 -6.44 16.02
CA PRO A 506 14.59 -7.91 15.94
C PRO A 506 15.09 -8.65 17.18
N PHE A 507 16.14 -8.16 17.83
CA PHE A 507 16.68 -8.77 19.05
C PHE A 507 15.76 -8.52 20.25
N GLU A 508 15.17 -7.33 20.35
CA GLU A 508 14.16 -7.02 21.38
C GLU A 508 12.88 -7.86 21.19
N VAL A 509 12.39 -8.03 19.96
CA VAL A 509 11.24 -8.91 19.68
C VAL A 509 11.57 -10.38 20.00
N MET A 510 12.77 -10.85 19.66
CA MET A 510 13.20 -12.21 20.02
C MET A 510 13.21 -12.41 21.55
N MET A 511 13.70 -11.42 22.32
CA MET A 511 13.66 -11.47 23.78
C MET A 511 12.24 -11.43 24.34
N MET A 512 11.35 -10.59 23.79
CA MET A 512 9.93 -10.54 24.17
C MET A 512 9.25 -11.90 23.94
N ASN A 513 9.51 -12.54 22.80
CA ASN A 513 8.98 -13.87 22.47
C ASN A 513 9.55 -15.00 23.35
N LEU A 514 10.72 -14.78 23.96
CA LEU A 514 11.35 -15.68 24.94
C LEU A 514 10.97 -15.35 26.40
N GLY A 515 10.03 -14.41 26.63
CA GLY A 515 9.56 -14.03 27.95
C GLY A 515 10.45 -13.04 28.72
N TYR A 516 11.49 -12.49 28.10
CA TYR A 516 12.37 -11.49 28.72
C TYR A 516 11.84 -10.07 28.50
N THR A 517 11.45 -9.40 29.58
CA THR A 517 11.16 -7.96 29.58
C THR A 517 12.46 -7.15 29.61
N VAL A 518 12.76 -6.45 28.51
CA VAL A 518 13.87 -5.48 28.50
C VAL A 518 13.43 -4.21 29.23
N THR A 519 13.82 -4.06 30.49
CA THR A 519 13.73 -2.78 31.19
C THR A 519 14.73 -1.81 30.56
N ARG A 520 14.23 -0.87 29.74
CA ARG A 520 15.08 0.14 29.10
C ARG A 520 15.39 1.27 30.10
N ASP A 521 16.27 0.98 31.05
CA ASP A 521 16.76 1.95 32.02
C ASP A 521 17.37 3.17 31.30
N GLY A 522 16.73 4.33 31.44
CA GLY A 522 17.29 5.60 30.96
C GLY A 522 16.36 6.52 30.16
N ALA A 523 15.18 6.86 30.67
CA ALA A 523 14.57 8.19 30.49
C ALA A 523 13.34 8.41 31.39
N GLY A 524 13.42 9.35 32.33
CA GLY A 524 12.29 10.13 32.85
C GLY A 524 11.15 9.38 33.54
N SER A 525 11.10 9.49 34.87
CA SER A 525 9.91 9.21 35.67
C SER A 525 8.71 10.07 35.22
N ASP A 526 7.56 9.44 35.02
CA ASP A 526 6.26 10.05 35.27
C ASP A 526 5.30 8.93 35.72
N ASP A 527 4.86 9.00 36.98
CA ASP A 527 4.06 7.94 37.60
C ASP A 527 2.62 7.96 37.08
N SER A 528 2.16 6.81 36.57
CA SER A 528 0.75 6.47 36.51
C SER A 528 0.59 4.96 36.57
N GLU A 529 0.19 4.46 37.74
CA GLU A 529 -0.06 3.04 37.95
C GLU A 529 -1.24 2.57 37.07
N GLY A 530 -1.04 1.43 36.41
CA GLY A 530 -2.07 0.65 35.75
C GLY A 530 -1.67 -0.82 35.85
N GLU A 531 -2.48 -1.62 36.53
CA GLU A 531 -2.18 -3.02 36.85
C GLU A 531 -1.91 -3.83 35.57
N TYR A 532 -0.68 -4.35 35.43
CA TYR A 532 -0.41 -5.42 34.48
C TYR A 532 -0.89 -6.75 35.08
N GLY A 533 -1.87 -7.37 34.43
CA GLY A 533 -2.32 -8.71 34.75
C GLY A 533 -1.15 -9.71 34.69
N SER A 534 -0.91 -10.40 35.80
CA SER A 534 0.15 -11.40 35.92
C SER A 534 -0.12 -12.60 35.01
N VAL A 535 0.69 -12.77 33.97
CA VAL A 535 0.77 -14.05 33.25
C VAL A 535 1.63 -14.98 34.11
N MET A 536 0.99 -15.96 34.75
CA MET A 536 1.69 -16.91 35.62
C MET A 536 2.74 -17.72 34.84
N SER A 537 4.00 -17.64 35.29
CA SER A 537 5.03 -18.61 34.90
C SER A 537 4.77 -19.94 35.60
N GLN A 538 4.26 -20.94 34.86
CA GLN A 538 4.37 -22.33 35.32
C GLN A 538 5.76 -22.85 34.93
N ASN A 539 6.64 -22.94 35.92
CA ASN A 539 7.95 -23.57 35.78
C ASN A 539 7.78 -25.05 35.45
N CYS A 540 8.24 -25.46 34.27
CA CYS A 540 8.41 -26.88 33.96
C CYS A 540 9.52 -27.49 34.83
N HIS A 541 9.16 -28.08 35.96
CA HIS A 541 10.06 -28.99 36.67
C HIS A 541 10.21 -30.27 35.85
N ALA A 542 11.46 -30.61 35.50
CA ALA A 542 11.78 -31.90 34.91
C ALA A 542 11.55 -33.03 35.92
N SER A 543 10.96 -34.13 35.48
CA SER A 543 10.86 -35.43 36.16
C SER A 543 10.80 -36.52 35.11
#